data_AF-A0A2H0KYD8-F1
#
_entry.id   AF-A0A2H0KYD8-F1
#
_cell.length_a   1.000
_cell.length_b   1.000
_cell.length_c   1.000
_cell.angle_alpha   90.00
_cell.angle_beta   90.00
_cell.angle_gamma   90.00
#
_symmetry.space_group_name_H-M   'P 1'
#
loop_
_entity.id
_entity.type
_entity.pdbx_description
1 polymer ?
#
loop_
_entity_poly.entity_id
_entity_poly.type
_entity_poly.pdbx_seq_one_letter_code
_entity_poly.pdbx_strand_id
1 'polypeptide(L)'
;MSPDALKTSDHRQHPEDSTLKIGYAAMLHRCWPLTNNPDECFTFERAFFMESEREFMEIPEELRFENLSGSIPDVHRERLAGLWNKVLQIQAQWQNAIRKLLDDWSRAPKTTDLSAKDALEQTAIDVQSKFQRATAAVISDPAKIQKNLAERVQQFLRREERPPTNWWEKPLTDFERWKITEADSRESLYKKDKDYFAALRLYYELLLEKPRDSAELKMQKATREEIAAAKARPPILPLDHPLRGEILTRLRMLYALDSLRQGISYAKGAHHEQKQKRVRDAEGVPYIFHPAEAAGSLYYDVVPFLVANDDIPKHLSMPVELEMLAALHDLAEDTELSSEYVIHNFVKPRANRPDTSINQLIISGFDIPSEKFRKRYELLKGRQLTNLTKALAALSKNEPMSERQFQSAIQQNIFGAERTMSILQPTADSAAAGTDKSREPNKTMKRFPIPPQEEIAENLGSNKDFFKKIDRLIIYSASFLEQKREHPIYYMTMLVKMADTSHNIATQRNLGLVRRCKKLFPTTLRLLPWLLFEHDHQRFPLYNALPRLYEETMKEYEALLNDLPEYEIDELQKAKSPDEGRKIVQRYKWIHSEAETHLALLKSWGHRPELQRKELPERFQKIDARAKKAA
;
A
#
# COMPACT_ATOMS: atom_id res chain seq x y z
N MET A 1 4.83 14.57 -24.99
CA MET A 1 5.73 13.47 -25.37
C MET A 1 5.38 13.07 -26.79
N SER A 2 6.37 12.98 -27.70
CA SER A 2 6.13 12.62 -29.10
C SER A 2 5.72 11.14 -29.22
N PRO A 3 4.72 10.79 -30.05
CA PRO A 3 4.32 9.41 -30.34
C PRO A 3 5.45 8.50 -30.87
N ASP A 4 6.57 9.07 -31.28
CA ASP A 4 7.70 8.32 -31.87
C ASP A 4 8.67 7.71 -30.86
N ALA A 5 8.51 7.95 -29.55
CA ALA A 5 9.31 7.31 -28.51
C ALA A 5 8.88 5.86 -28.17
N LEU A 6 7.84 5.34 -28.82
CA LEU A 6 7.30 3.97 -28.61
C LEU A 6 7.85 2.92 -29.59
N LYS A 7 8.82 3.28 -30.44
CA LYS A 7 9.40 2.38 -31.45
C LYS A 7 10.90 2.23 -31.26
N THR A 8 11.33 1.56 -30.20
CA THR A 8 12.58 0.76 -30.13
C THR A 8 12.73 0.16 -28.73
N SER A 9 11.94 -0.86 -28.40
CA SER A 9 12.36 -1.84 -27.39
C SER A 9 12.45 -3.19 -28.06
N ASP A 10 13.68 -3.63 -28.27
CA ASP A 10 14.07 -4.95 -28.77
C ASP A 10 13.25 -6.02 -28.04
N HIS A 11 12.42 -6.79 -28.75
CA HIS A 11 11.50 -7.81 -28.21
C HIS A 11 12.20 -9.07 -27.68
N ARG A 12 13.39 -8.92 -27.09
CA ARG A 12 13.96 -9.98 -26.25
C ARG A 12 13.11 -10.04 -25.00
N GLN A 13 12.17 -10.98 -24.98
CA GLN A 13 11.39 -11.35 -23.81
C GLN A 13 12.34 -11.53 -22.63
N HIS A 14 12.39 -10.54 -21.76
CA HIS A 14 13.20 -10.62 -20.56
C HIS A 14 12.55 -11.68 -19.65
N PRO A 15 13.33 -12.56 -18.99
CA PRO A 15 12.81 -13.48 -17.96
C PRO A 15 11.94 -12.77 -16.90
N GLU A 16 12.22 -11.48 -16.68
CA GLU A 16 11.42 -10.57 -15.85
C GLU A 16 9.98 -10.40 -16.35
N ASP A 17 9.71 -10.37 -17.65
CA ASP A 17 8.35 -10.14 -18.19
C ASP A 17 7.42 -11.32 -17.88
N SER A 18 7.94 -12.55 -17.93
CA SER A 18 7.21 -13.74 -17.50
C SER A 18 6.96 -13.72 -16.00
N THR A 19 7.98 -13.37 -15.19
CA THR A 19 7.87 -13.24 -13.74
C THR A 19 6.84 -12.17 -13.33
N LEU A 20 6.82 -11.03 -14.03
CA LEU A 20 5.83 -9.96 -13.84
C LEU A 20 4.41 -10.46 -14.16
N LYS A 21 4.22 -11.12 -15.31
CA LYS A 21 2.92 -11.68 -15.70
C LYS A 21 2.43 -12.73 -14.72
N ILE A 22 3.32 -13.63 -14.27
CA ILE A 22 3.01 -14.64 -13.25
C ILE A 22 2.63 -13.95 -11.95
N GLY A 23 3.43 -12.99 -11.47
CA GLY A 23 3.13 -12.28 -10.24
C GLY A 23 1.84 -11.49 -10.30
N TYR A 24 1.48 -10.89 -11.44
CA TYR A 24 0.19 -10.22 -11.60
C TYR A 24 -0.98 -11.19 -11.64
N ALA A 25 -0.82 -12.35 -12.28
CA ALA A 25 -1.81 -13.41 -12.25
C ALA A 25 -1.91 -14.04 -10.85
N ALA A 26 -0.79 -14.17 -10.12
CA ALA A 26 -0.75 -14.68 -8.77
C ALA A 26 -1.34 -13.70 -7.77
N MET A 27 -1.10 -12.39 -7.90
CA MET A 27 -1.71 -11.37 -7.04
C MET A 27 -3.24 -11.42 -7.11
N LEU A 28 -3.81 -11.70 -8.28
CA LEU A 28 -5.25 -11.88 -8.44
C LEU A 28 -5.77 -13.11 -7.66
N HIS A 29 -4.94 -14.12 -7.38
CA HIS A 29 -5.35 -15.43 -6.84
C HIS A 29 -4.76 -15.81 -5.49
N ARG A 30 -3.73 -15.11 -5.03
CA ARG A 30 -3.03 -15.42 -3.78
C ARG A 30 -3.09 -14.27 -2.79
N CYS A 31 -3.41 -13.06 -3.25
CA CYS A 31 -3.11 -11.86 -2.49
C CYS A 31 -4.24 -10.81 -2.47
N TRP A 32 -4.99 -10.60 -3.55
CA TRP A 32 -6.03 -9.57 -3.65
C TRP A 32 -7.12 -10.03 -4.64
N PRO A 33 -8.39 -9.89 -4.27
CA PRO A 33 -9.31 -11.00 -4.07
C PRO A 33 -9.79 -11.65 -5.37
N LEU A 34 -9.63 -12.97 -5.41
CA LEU A 34 -10.56 -13.94 -6.05
C LEU A 34 -10.68 -15.25 -5.27
N THR A 35 -9.90 -15.46 -4.19
CA THR A 35 -10.14 -16.60 -3.30
C THR A 35 -11.22 -16.21 -2.29
N ASN A 36 -12.15 -17.13 -2.05
CA ASN A 36 -13.12 -17.00 -0.96
C ASN A 36 -12.63 -17.73 0.31
N ASN A 37 -11.37 -18.15 0.32
CA ASN A 37 -10.77 -18.95 1.36
C ASN A 37 -9.52 -18.23 1.92
N PRO A 38 -9.54 -17.79 3.18
CA PRO A 38 -8.36 -17.21 3.83
C PRO A 38 -7.27 -18.25 4.09
N ASP A 39 -7.61 -19.55 4.22
CA ASP A 39 -6.67 -20.67 4.48
C ASP A 39 -5.65 -20.87 3.34
N GLU A 40 -5.79 -20.06 2.31
CA GLU A 40 -5.10 -20.10 1.05
C GLU A 40 -4.18 -18.88 0.86
N CYS A 41 -4.15 -17.98 1.84
CA CYS A 41 -3.29 -16.79 1.87
C CYS A 41 -1.84 -17.14 2.19
N PHE A 42 -0.90 -16.44 1.55
CA PHE A 42 0.53 -16.65 1.75
C PHE A 42 1.07 -16.04 3.05
N THR A 43 0.43 -14.98 3.55
CA THR A 43 0.82 -14.31 4.80
C THR A 43 -0.40 -14.13 5.68
N PHE A 44 -0.15 -14.11 6.99
CA PHE A 44 -1.17 -13.85 7.99
C PHE A 44 -1.84 -12.48 7.80
N GLU A 45 -1.06 -11.44 7.49
CA GLU A 45 -1.56 -10.08 7.23
C GLU A 45 -2.57 -10.05 6.08
N ARG A 46 -2.34 -10.86 5.04
CA ARG A 46 -3.28 -11.00 3.93
C ARG A 46 -4.54 -11.77 4.33
N ALA A 47 -4.40 -12.84 5.10
CA ALA A 47 -5.57 -13.55 5.64
C ALA A 47 -6.44 -12.61 6.48
N PHE A 48 -5.82 -11.76 7.29
CA PHE A 48 -6.52 -10.73 8.08
C PHE A 48 -7.22 -9.69 7.20
N PHE A 49 -6.54 -9.18 6.17
CA PHE A 49 -7.15 -8.26 5.21
C PHE A 49 -8.36 -8.89 4.53
N MET A 50 -8.25 -10.14 4.05
CA MET A 50 -9.35 -10.85 3.40
C MET A 50 -10.54 -11.13 4.32
N GLU A 51 -10.29 -11.54 5.57
CA GLU A 51 -11.36 -11.72 6.55
C GLU A 51 -12.00 -10.38 6.96
N SER A 52 -11.24 -9.28 6.96
CA SER A 52 -11.79 -7.93 7.12
C SER A 52 -12.70 -7.56 5.94
N GLU A 53 -12.30 -7.84 4.71
CA GLU A 53 -13.14 -7.61 3.53
C GLU A 53 -14.44 -8.39 3.59
N ARG A 54 -14.36 -9.69 3.92
CA ARG A 54 -15.53 -10.54 4.09
C ARG A 54 -16.49 -9.97 5.12
N GLU A 55 -15.97 -9.62 6.30
CA GLU A 55 -16.75 -9.07 7.41
C GLU A 55 -17.43 -7.75 7.04
N PHE A 56 -16.68 -6.80 6.46
CA PHE A 56 -17.14 -5.42 6.28
C PHE A 56 -17.89 -5.18 4.97
N MET A 57 -17.68 -6.04 3.96
CA MET A 57 -18.50 -6.05 2.74
C MET A 57 -19.83 -6.75 2.98
N GLU A 58 -19.93 -7.69 3.93
CA GLU A 58 -21.21 -8.25 4.32
C GLU A 58 -22.09 -7.21 5.02
N ILE A 59 -23.40 -7.28 4.76
CA ILE A 59 -24.41 -6.40 5.39
C ILE A 59 -25.09 -7.20 6.49
N PRO A 60 -24.80 -6.91 7.78
CA PRO A 60 -25.43 -7.58 8.90
C PRO A 60 -26.94 -7.47 8.83
N GLU A 61 -27.64 -8.48 9.35
CA GLU A 61 -29.08 -8.53 9.33
C GLU A 61 -29.71 -7.30 9.98
N GLU A 62 -29.19 -6.86 11.13
CA GLU A 62 -29.62 -5.67 11.85
C GLU A 62 -29.40 -4.35 11.10
N LEU A 63 -28.51 -4.33 10.10
CA LEU A 63 -28.25 -3.17 9.26
C LEU A 63 -28.98 -3.22 7.93
N ARG A 64 -29.79 -4.25 7.68
CA ARG A 64 -30.65 -4.31 6.48
C ARG A 64 -31.77 -3.28 6.58
N PHE A 65 -32.16 -2.73 5.44
CA PHE A 65 -33.20 -1.69 5.41
C PHE A 65 -34.51 -2.17 6.02
N GLU A 66 -34.90 -3.42 5.78
CA GLU A 66 -36.12 -4.02 6.33
C GLU A 66 -36.16 -3.91 7.85
N ASN A 67 -35.03 -4.17 8.51
CA ASN A 67 -34.89 -4.16 9.96
C ASN A 67 -34.67 -2.76 10.54
N LEU A 68 -34.10 -1.84 9.76
CA LEU A 68 -33.94 -0.44 10.16
C LEU A 68 -35.16 0.45 9.86
N SER A 69 -36.06 0.02 8.96
CA SER A 69 -37.14 0.84 8.43
C SER A 69 -38.03 1.44 9.51
N GLY A 70 -38.31 0.69 10.57
CA GLY A 70 -39.09 1.14 11.73
C GLY A 70 -38.45 2.34 12.47
N SER A 71 -37.13 2.39 12.52
CA SER A 71 -36.36 3.48 13.15
C SER A 71 -36.12 4.67 12.23
N ILE A 72 -36.36 4.52 10.92
CA ILE A 72 -36.15 5.56 9.91
C ILE A 72 -37.44 6.39 9.77
N PRO A 73 -37.39 7.73 9.83
CA PRO A 73 -38.56 8.58 9.58
C PRO A 73 -39.12 8.43 8.16
N ASP A 74 -40.45 8.48 8.02
CA ASP A 74 -41.17 8.23 6.75
C ASP A 74 -40.64 9.05 5.57
N VAL A 75 -40.28 10.32 5.81
CA VAL A 75 -39.72 11.25 4.81
C VAL A 75 -38.44 10.72 4.12
N HIS A 76 -37.73 9.78 4.75
CA HIS A 76 -36.50 9.19 4.21
C HIS A 76 -36.68 7.76 3.69
N ARG A 77 -37.78 7.07 4.04
CA ARG A 77 -37.95 5.61 3.82
C ARG A 77 -37.93 5.21 2.36
N GLU A 78 -38.71 5.88 1.51
CA GLU A 78 -38.82 5.52 0.08
C GLU A 78 -37.47 5.62 -0.64
N ARG A 79 -36.75 6.73 -0.44
CA ARG A 79 -35.41 6.94 -1.02
C ARG A 79 -34.42 5.86 -0.57
N LEU A 80 -34.41 5.52 0.72
CA LEU A 80 -33.52 4.51 1.27
C LEU A 80 -33.89 3.10 0.81
N ALA A 81 -35.18 2.78 0.67
CA ALA A 81 -35.64 1.54 0.07
C ALA A 81 -35.15 1.41 -1.39
N GLY A 82 -35.26 2.48 -2.18
CA GLY A 82 -34.76 2.53 -3.55
C GLY A 82 -33.25 2.30 -3.64
N LEU A 83 -32.47 2.94 -2.77
CA LEU A 83 -31.02 2.71 -2.68
C LEU A 83 -30.70 1.27 -2.24
N TRP A 84 -31.39 0.78 -1.22
CA TRP A 84 -31.20 -0.58 -0.70
C TRP A 84 -31.40 -1.64 -1.78
N ASN A 85 -32.49 -1.54 -2.53
CA ASN A 85 -32.76 -2.43 -3.67
C ASN A 85 -31.63 -2.37 -4.71
N LYS A 86 -31.02 -1.20 -4.93
CA LYS A 86 -29.84 -1.09 -5.79
C LYS A 86 -28.62 -1.79 -5.18
N VAL A 87 -28.35 -1.60 -3.89
CA VAL A 87 -27.22 -2.26 -3.22
C VAL A 87 -27.32 -3.78 -3.40
N LEU A 88 -28.51 -4.36 -3.18
CA LEU A 88 -28.76 -5.78 -3.42
C LEU A 88 -28.56 -6.19 -4.88
N GLN A 89 -29.04 -5.37 -5.84
CA GLN A 89 -28.81 -5.61 -7.27
C GLN A 89 -27.31 -5.62 -7.61
N ILE A 90 -26.54 -4.66 -7.10
CA ILE A 90 -25.11 -4.54 -7.36
C ILE A 90 -24.34 -5.68 -6.69
N GLN A 91 -24.70 -6.04 -5.46
CA GLN A 91 -24.12 -7.18 -4.74
C GLN A 91 -24.31 -8.48 -5.55
N ALA A 92 -25.51 -8.72 -6.08
CA ALA A 92 -25.75 -9.90 -6.92
C ALA A 92 -24.91 -9.88 -8.20
N GLN A 93 -24.73 -8.73 -8.84
CA GLN A 93 -23.87 -8.59 -10.02
C GLN A 93 -22.40 -8.86 -9.70
N TRP A 94 -21.92 -8.38 -8.56
CA TRP A 94 -20.57 -8.63 -8.07
C TRP A 94 -20.34 -10.12 -7.78
N GLN A 95 -21.25 -10.77 -7.05
CA GLN A 95 -21.19 -12.22 -6.80
C GLN A 95 -21.22 -13.04 -8.10
N ASN A 96 -22.01 -12.62 -9.10
CA ASN A 96 -22.03 -13.25 -10.42
C ASN A 96 -20.70 -13.09 -11.16
N ALA A 97 -20.07 -11.92 -11.08
CA ALA A 97 -18.78 -11.66 -11.73
C ALA A 97 -17.66 -12.51 -11.11
N ILE A 98 -17.64 -12.66 -9.77
CA ILE A 98 -16.72 -13.56 -9.07
C ILE A 98 -16.89 -14.99 -9.58
N ARG A 99 -18.13 -15.51 -9.57
CA ARG A 99 -18.42 -16.87 -10.02
C ARG A 99 -18.03 -17.09 -11.48
N LYS A 100 -18.32 -16.13 -12.36
CA LYS A 100 -17.97 -16.21 -13.78
C LYS A 100 -16.46 -16.32 -13.98
N LEU A 101 -15.68 -15.50 -13.28
CA LEU A 101 -14.23 -15.54 -13.43
C LEU A 101 -13.64 -16.85 -12.90
N LEU A 102 -14.14 -17.36 -11.76
CA LEU A 102 -13.76 -18.68 -11.25
C LEU A 102 -14.14 -19.81 -12.22
N ASP A 103 -15.32 -19.74 -12.84
CA ASP A 103 -15.76 -20.70 -13.85
C ASP A 103 -14.86 -20.66 -15.09
N ASP A 104 -14.53 -19.47 -15.60
CA ASP A 104 -13.61 -19.32 -16.74
C ASP A 104 -12.26 -19.94 -16.40
N TRP A 105 -11.73 -19.69 -15.21
CA TRP A 105 -10.47 -20.26 -14.74
C TRP A 105 -10.51 -21.78 -14.60
N SER A 106 -11.62 -22.33 -14.12
CA SER A 106 -11.85 -23.78 -14.06
C SER A 106 -11.90 -24.44 -15.45
N ARG A 107 -12.14 -23.65 -16.50
CA ARG A 107 -12.19 -24.07 -17.91
C ARG A 107 -10.92 -23.73 -18.69
N ALA A 108 -9.86 -23.26 -18.02
CA ALA A 108 -8.58 -22.95 -18.66
C ALA A 108 -8.09 -24.12 -19.54
N PRO A 109 -7.77 -23.88 -20.82
CA PRO A 109 -7.31 -24.92 -21.72
C PRO A 109 -6.05 -25.61 -21.21
N LYS A 110 -5.90 -26.90 -21.54
CA LYS A 110 -4.67 -27.67 -21.22
C LYS A 110 -3.47 -27.23 -22.08
N THR A 111 -3.72 -26.58 -23.21
CA THR A 111 -2.71 -26.08 -24.13
C THR A 111 -2.06 -24.82 -23.57
N THR A 112 -0.78 -24.92 -23.23
CA THR A 112 0.11 -23.84 -22.79
C THR A 112 1.44 -24.05 -23.48
N ASP A 113 2.13 -22.97 -23.86
CA ASP A 113 3.46 -23.11 -24.45
C ASP A 113 4.47 -23.54 -23.38
N LEU A 114 5.56 -24.21 -23.80
CA LEU A 114 6.60 -24.71 -22.87
C LEU A 114 7.22 -23.57 -22.06
N SER A 115 7.41 -22.39 -22.67
CA SER A 115 8.00 -21.24 -22.00
C SER A 115 7.15 -20.74 -20.83
N ALA A 116 5.83 -20.83 -20.91
CA ALA A 116 4.92 -20.50 -19.81
C ALA A 116 4.98 -21.53 -18.67
N LYS A 117 5.14 -22.82 -19.00
CA LYS A 117 5.32 -23.87 -17.99
C LYS A 117 6.66 -23.72 -17.28
N ASP A 118 7.74 -23.61 -18.04
CA ASP A 118 9.09 -23.42 -17.51
C ASP A 118 9.16 -22.17 -16.63
N ALA A 119 8.54 -21.06 -17.07
CA ALA A 119 8.50 -19.84 -16.27
C ALA A 119 7.71 -20.01 -14.96
N LEU A 120 6.62 -20.79 -14.97
CA LEU A 120 5.84 -21.09 -13.77
C LEU A 120 6.60 -22.00 -12.80
N GLU A 121 7.39 -22.95 -13.32
CA GLU A 121 8.22 -23.86 -12.52
C GLU A 121 9.47 -23.17 -11.94
N GLN A 122 10.00 -22.17 -12.64
CA GLN A 122 11.20 -21.43 -12.23
C GLN A 122 10.90 -20.20 -11.36
N THR A 123 9.63 -19.79 -11.23
CA THR A 123 9.30 -18.60 -10.43
C THR A 123 9.38 -18.90 -8.92
N ALA A 124 9.87 -17.93 -8.15
CA ALA A 124 9.78 -17.95 -6.69
C ALA A 124 8.35 -17.71 -6.18
N ILE A 125 7.45 -17.30 -7.08
CA ILE A 125 6.04 -17.13 -6.77
C ILE A 125 5.38 -18.51 -6.79
N ASP A 126 5.14 -19.05 -5.60
CA ASP A 126 4.27 -20.22 -5.49
C ASP A 126 2.88 -19.86 -6.09
N VAL A 127 2.22 -20.78 -6.77
CA VAL A 127 0.89 -20.61 -7.33
C VAL A 127 0.13 -21.88 -6.99
N GLN A 128 -1.02 -21.72 -6.32
CA GLN A 128 -1.81 -22.87 -5.88
C GLN A 128 -2.14 -23.78 -7.05
N SER A 129 -2.03 -25.09 -6.84
CA SER A 129 -2.19 -26.13 -7.86
C SER A 129 -3.45 -25.96 -8.71
N LYS A 130 -4.60 -25.61 -8.08
CA LYS A 130 -5.87 -25.38 -8.77
C LYS A 130 -5.86 -24.21 -9.76
N PHE A 131 -4.97 -23.24 -9.56
CA PHE A 131 -4.85 -22.04 -10.40
C PHE A 131 -3.67 -22.10 -11.39
N GLN A 132 -2.68 -22.96 -11.16
CA GLN A 132 -1.48 -23.09 -12.02
C GLN A 132 -1.82 -23.19 -13.51
N ARG A 133 -2.85 -23.96 -13.86
CA ARG A 133 -3.30 -24.10 -15.26
C ARG A 133 -3.83 -22.79 -15.85
N ALA A 134 -4.67 -22.08 -15.11
CA ALA A 134 -5.21 -20.79 -15.55
C ALA A 134 -4.10 -19.75 -15.65
N THR A 135 -3.20 -19.70 -14.66
CA THR A 135 -2.03 -18.83 -14.67
C THR A 135 -1.13 -19.10 -15.87
N ALA A 136 -0.76 -20.37 -16.13
CA ALA A 136 0.03 -20.76 -17.29
C ALA A 136 -0.67 -20.38 -18.60
N ALA A 137 -1.99 -20.55 -18.69
CA ALA A 137 -2.77 -20.12 -19.84
C ALA A 137 -2.75 -18.59 -20.02
N VAL A 138 -2.94 -17.80 -18.96
CA VAL A 138 -2.90 -16.32 -19.00
C VAL A 138 -1.56 -15.83 -19.52
N ILE A 139 -0.44 -16.39 -19.06
CA ILE A 139 0.90 -15.91 -19.40
C ILE A 139 1.45 -16.46 -20.73
N SER A 140 0.87 -17.54 -21.28
CA SER A 140 1.30 -18.13 -22.56
C SER A 140 1.14 -17.17 -23.73
N ASP A 141 1.97 -17.30 -24.76
CA ASP A 141 1.89 -16.53 -25.99
C ASP A 141 1.09 -17.30 -27.07
N PRO A 142 -0.08 -16.79 -27.50
CA PRO A 142 -0.86 -17.44 -28.55
C PRO A 142 -0.04 -17.70 -29.83
N ALA A 143 0.87 -16.79 -30.20
CA ALA A 143 1.69 -16.94 -31.40
C ALA A 143 2.68 -18.11 -31.27
N LYS A 144 3.18 -18.37 -30.05
CA LYS A 144 4.07 -19.52 -29.77
C LYS A 144 3.32 -20.84 -29.68
N ILE A 145 2.08 -20.84 -29.17
CA ILE A 145 1.20 -22.02 -29.21
C ILE A 145 0.92 -22.40 -30.67
N GLN A 146 0.80 -21.41 -31.55
CA GLN A 146 0.72 -21.60 -32.99
C GLN A 146 2.08 -21.91 -33.66
N LYS A 147 3.06 -22.53 -32.99
CA LYS A 147 4.38 -22.90 -33.57
C LYS A 147 4.27 -23.63 -34.92
N ASN A 148 3.17 -24.37 -35.10
CA ASN A 148 2.81 -25.04 -36.35
C ASN A 148 2.49 -24.09 -37.52
N LEU A 149 2.23 -22.80 -37.33
CA LEU A 149 1.93 -21.87 -38.41
C LEU A 149 3.19 -21.42 -39.14
N ALA A 150 4.27 -21.10 -38.40
CA ALA A 150 5.55 -20.72 -39.00
C ALA A 150 6.24 -21.92 -39.68
N GLU A 151 6.16 -23.12 -39.09
CA GLU A 151 6.63 -24.36 -39.73
C GLU A 151 5.78 -24.71 -40.96
N ARG A 152 4.45 -24.51 -40.94
CA ARG A 152 3.59 -24.66 -42.12
C ARG A 152 3.88 -23.62 -43.20
N VAL A 153 4.19 -22.37 -42.84
CA VAL A 153 4.62 -21.33 -43.80
C VAL A 153 5.99 -21.67 -44.39
N GLN A 154 6.93 -22.19 -43.59
CA GLN A 154 8.24 -22.66 -44.05
C GLN A 154 8.16 -23.92 -44.91
N GLN A 155 7.21 -24.82 -44.64
CA GLN A 155 6.91 -26.00 -45.46
C GLN A 155 6.24 -25.61 -46.78
N PHE A 156 5.36 -24.61 -46.73
CA PHE A 156 4.66 -23.98 -47.85
C PHE A 156 5.62 -23.20 -48.77
N LEU A 157 6.58 -22.45 -48.21
CA LEU A 157 7.64 -21.77 -48.96
C LEU A 157 8.62 -22.73 -49.63
N ARG A 158 8.63 -24.02 -49.25
CA ARG A 158 9.56 -25.03 -49.79
C ARG A 158 9.03 -25.80 -51.01
N ARG A 159 7.73 -25.80 -51.34
CA ARG A 159 7.20 -26.36 -52.63
C ARG A 159 5.85 -25.74 -53.07
N GLU A 160 5.88 -25.08 -54.22
CA GLU A 160 4.88 -24.97 -55.31
C GLU A 160 3.36 -24.85 -55.07
N GLU A 161 2.86 -24.28 -53.98
CA GLU A 161 1.46 -23.79 -53.94
C GLU A 161 1.40 -22.29 -53.64
N ARG A 162 0.40 -21.58 -54.17
CA ARG A 162 0.14 -20.16 -53.87
C ARG A 162 -0.50 -20.03 -52.48
N PRO A 163 -0.21 -18.97 -51.71
CA PRO A 163 -0.77 -18.86 -50.37
C PRO A 163 -2.27 -18.72 -50.54
N PRO A 164 -3.09 -19.43 -49.76
CA PRO A 164 -4.51 -19.25 -49.87
C PRO A 164 -4.82 -17.78 -49.55
N THR A 165 -5.49 -17.10 -50.49
CA THR A 165 -6.36 -15.97 -50.15
C THR A 165 -7.16 -16.39 -48.92
N ASN A 166 -7.19 -15.54 -47.88
CA ASN A 166 -7.95 -15.69 -46.62
C ASN A 166 -7.16 -16.08 -45.35
N TRP A 167 -5.85 -15.79 -45.26
CA TRP A 167 -5.09 -16.04 -44.02
C TRP A 167 -5.55 -15.22 -42.80
N TRP A 168 -6.31 -14.15 -43.02
CA TRP A 168 -6.99 -13.33 -42.00
C TRP A 168 -8.37 -13.88 -41.57
N GLU A 169 -8.86 -14.98 -42.17
CA GLU A 169 -10.17 -15.60 -41.82
C GLU A 169 -10.05 -16.74 -40.80
N LYS A 170 -8.89 -16.91 -40.14
CA LYS A 170 -8.76 -18.01 -39.17
C LYS A 170 -9.68 -17.78 -37.97
N PRO A 171 -10.63 -18.69 -37.69
CA PRO A 171 -11.42 -18.62 -36.48
C PRO A 171 -10.49 -18.72 -35.28
N LEU A 172 -10.74 -17.90 -34.25
CA LEU A 172 -10.02 -17.96 -32.99
C LEU A 172 -9.96 -19.40 -32.49
N THR A 173 -8.81 -19.82 -31.97
CA THR A 173 -8.70 -21.09 -31.25
C THR A 173 -9.51 -21.04 -29.96
N ASP A 174 -9.85 -22.20 -29.38
CA ASP A 174 -10.47 -22.25 -28.04
C ASP A 174 -9.62 -21.55 -27.00
N PHE A 175 -8.30 -21.60 -27.15
CA PHE A 175 -7.35 -20.91 -26.29
C PHE A 175 -7.44 -19.38 -26.39
N GLU A 176 -7.49 -18.84 -27.62
CA GLU A 176 -7.64 -17.40 -27.83
C GLU A 176 -9.02 -16.90 -27.39
N ARG A 177 -10.09 -17.66 -27.68
CA ARG A 177 -11.44 -17.38 -27.19
C ARG A 177 -11.48 -17.35 -25.66
N TRP A 178 -10.86 -18.32 -25.02
CA TRP A 178 -10.79 -18.39 -23.57
C TRP A 178 -10.04 -17.18 -22.99
N LYS A 179 -8.89 -16.80 -23.56
CA LYS A 179 -8.14 -15.62 -23.11
C LYS A 179 -8.92 -14.32 -23.18
N ILE A 180 -9.65 -14.11 -24.27
CA ILE A 180 -10.52 -12.92 -24.43
C ILE A 180 -11.62 -12.96 -23.37
N THR A 181 -12.30 -14.10 -23.23
CA THR A 181 -13.39 -14.28 -22.25
C THR A 181 -12.91 -14.07 -20.81
N GLU A 182 -11.75 -14.64 -20.45
CA GLU A 182 -11.14 -14.48 -19.12
C GLU A 182 -10.78 -13.02 -18.84
N ALA A 183 -10.18 -12.33 -19.82
CA ALA A 183 -9.84 -10.92 -19.70
C ALA A 183 -11.10 -10.06 -19.48
N ASP A 184 -12.16 -10.31 -20.26
CA ASP A 184 -13.46 -9.64 -20.12
C ASP A 184 -14.09 -9.89 -18.74
N SER A 185 -14.03 -11.14 -18.26
CA SER A 185 -14.54 -11.51 -16.93
C SER A 185 -13.75 -10.85 -15.81
N ARG A 186 -12.43 -10.72 -15.96
CA ARG A 186 -11.56 -10.00 -15.02
C ARG A 186 -11.85 -8.50 -14.98
N GLU A 187 -12.00 -7.85 -16.13
CA GLU A 187 -12.38 -6.44 -16.21
C GLU A 187 -13.78 -6.22 -15.61
N SER A 188 -14.73 -7.13 -15.93
CA SER A 188 -16.08 -7.10 -15.39
C SER A 188 -16.08 -7.18 -13.86
N LEU A 189 -15.32 -8.11 -13.28
CA LEU A 189 -15.19 -8.23 -11.83
C LEU A 189 -14.64 -6.94 -11.21
N TYR A 190 -13.53 -6.40 -11.72
CA TYR A 190 -12.93 -5.18 -11.19
C TYR A 190 -13.94 -4.01 -11.15
N LYS A 191 -14.74 -3.88 -12.21
CA LYS A 191 -15.81 -2.87 -12.27
C LYS A 191 -16.91 -3.14 -11.24
N LYS A 192 -17.40 -4.39 -11.15
CA LYS A 192 -18.49 -4.75 -10.23
C LYS A 192 -18.10 -4.69 -8.77
N ASP A 193 -16.85 -4.97 -8.49
CA ASP A 193 -16.27 -4.82 -7.17
C ASP A 193 -16.26 -3.36 -6.72
N LYS A 194 -15.74 -2.47 -7.58
CA LYS A 194 -15.80 -1.03 -7.35
C LYS A 194 -17.24 -0.51 -7.20
N ASP A 195 -18.15 -0.96 -8.05
CA ASP A 195 -19.59 -0.63 -7.96
C ASP A 195 -20.13 -0.98 -6.57
N TYR A 196 -19.80 -2.15 -6.05
CA TYR A 196 -20.32 -2.65 -4.79
C TYR A 196 -19.76 -1.89 -3.58
N PHE A 197 -18.44 -1.67 -3.50
CA PHE A 197 -17.84 -0.82 -2.46
C PHE A 197 -18.49 0.56 -2.42
N ALA A 198 -18.66 1.19 -3.59
CA ALA A 198 -19.22 2.53 -3.68
C ALA A 198 -20.69 2.56 -3.24
N ALA A 199 -21.49 1.57 -3.65
CA ALA A 199 -22.89 1.44 -3.25
C ALA A 199 -23.04 1.20 -1.73
N LEU A 200 -22.19 0.35 -1.16
CA LEU A 200 -22.23 0.03 0.27
C LEU A 200 -21.77 1.20 1.13
N ARG A 201 -20.71 1.91 0.74
CA ARG A 201 -20.30 3.17 1.39
C ARG A 201 -21.45 4.19 1.35
N LEU A 202 -22.06 4.40 0.17
CA LEU A 202 -23.19 5.31 0.01
C LEU A 202 -24.36 4.96 0.94
N TYR A 203 -24.68 3.68 1.08
CA TYR A 203 -25.71 3.20 1.99
C TYR A 203 -25.42 3.57 3.44
N TYR A 204 -24.24 3.22 3.96
CA TYR A 204 -23.87 3.52 5.34
C TYR A 204 -23.69 5.02 5.61
N GLU A 205 -23.15 5.79 4.65
CA GLU A 205 -23.10 7.26 4.75
C GLU A 205 -24.50 7.86 4.90
N LEU A 206 -25.46 7.37 4.11
CA LEU A 206 -26.82 7.87 4.15
C LEU A 206 -27.51 7.52 5.47
N LEU A 207 -27.35 6.30 5.99
CA LEU A 207 -27.86 5.96 7.31
C LEU A 207 -27.34 6.90 8.42
N LEU A 208 -26.13 7.44 8.27
CA LEU A 208 -25.54 8.41 9.19
C LEU A 208 -25.89 9.87 8.88
N GLU A 209 -26.56 10.16 7.76
CA GLU A 209 -26.91 11.52 7.29
C GLU A 209 -27.79 12.22 8.33
N LYS A 210 -27.46 13.49 8.60
CA LYS A 210 -28.12 14.33 9.60
C LYS A 210 -28.46 15.71 9.03
N PRO A 211 -29.40 16.44 9.65
CA PRO A 211 -29.71 17.82 9.28
C PRO A 211 -28.46 18.69 9.28
N ARG A 212 -28.42 19.65 8.36
CA ARG A 212 -27.26 20.54 8.25
C ARG A 212 -27.14 21.49 9.43
N ASP A 213 -25.90 21.73 9.81
CA ASP A 213 -25.57 22.83 10.71
C ASP A 213 -25.78 24.18 10.01
N SER A 214 -26.18 25.17 10.80
CA SER A 214 -26.51 26.53 10.32
C SER A 214 -25.42 27.17 9.46
N ALA A 215 -24.15 26.80 9.66
CA ALA A 215 -23.01 27.35 8.93
C ALA A 215 -22.96 26.88 7.46
N GLU A 216 -23.26 25.61 7.19
CA GLU A 216 -23.26 25.07 5.82
C GLU A 216 -24.41 25.65 4.98
N LEU A 217 -25.57 25.88 5.60
CA LEU A 217 -26.72 26.47 4.91
C LEU A 217 -26.51 27.95 4.62
N LYS A 218 -25.90 28.70 5.56
CA LYS A 218 -25.51 30.11 5.35
C LYS A 218 -24.53 30.27 4.18
N MET A 219 -23.59 29.34 4.00
CA MET A 219 -22.68 29.34 2.85
C MET A 219 -23.39 29.16 1.50
N GLN A 220 -24.64 28.68 1.49
CA GLN A 220 -25.42 28.45 0.28
C GLN A 220 -26.44 29.57 -0.01
N LYS A 221 -26.38 30.67 0.74
CA LYS A 221 -27.34 31.79 0.64
C LYS A 221 -28.80 31.35 0.85
N ALA A 222 -29.04 30.28 1.61
CA ALA A 222 -30.38 29.82 1.94
C ALA A 222 -31.13 30.88 2.78
N THR A 223 -32.44 30.99 2.59
CA THR A 223 -33.30 31.88 3.36
C THR A 223 -33.40 31.41 4.83
N ARG A 224 -33.86 32.29 5.73
CA ARG A 224 -34.07 31.92 7.14
C ARG A 224 -35.09 30.78 7.28
N GLU A 225 -36.12 30.78 6.44
CA GLU A 225 -37.17 29.77 6.40
C GLU A 225 -36.64 28.42 5.90
N GLU A 226 -35.83 28.41 4.83
CA GLU A 226 -35.16 27.22 4.33
C GLU A 226 -34.20 26.62 5.38
N ILE A 227 -33.49 27.48 6.12
CA ILE A 227 -32.62 27.04 7.22
C ILE A 227 -33.43 26.39 8.35
N ALA A 228 -34.56 27.00 8.72
CA ALA A 228 -35.44 26.48 9.77
C ALA A 228 -36.06 25.14 9.35
N ALA A 229 -36.55 25.03 8.11
CA ALA A 229 -37.11 23.80 7.55
C ALA A 229 -36.06 22.68 7.46
N ALA A 230 -34.85 22.97 7.01
CA ALA A 230 -33.77 21.99 6.93
C ALA A 230 -33.34 21.46 8.31
N LYS A 231 -33.37 22.30 9.34
CA LYS A 231 -33.09 21.90 10.74
C LYS A 231 -34.21 21.09 11.38
N ALA A 232 -35.46 21.33 10.96
CA ALA A 232 -36.62 20.62 11.48
C ALA A 232 -36.74 19.18 10.96
N ARG A 233 -36.04 18.83 9.86
CA ARG A 233 -36.02 17.46 9.36
C ARG A 233 -35.34 16.54 10.38
N PRO A 234 -35.87 15.34 10.64
CA PRO A 234 -35.18 14.37 11.50
C PRO A 234 -33.94 13.79 10.77
N PRO A 235 -32.90 13.36 11.51
CA PRO A 235 -31.81 12.56 10.94
C PRO A 235 -32.35 11.24 10.39
N ILE A 236 -31.60 10.60 9.49
CA ILE A 236 -32.04 9.32 8.90
C ILE A 236 -32.19 8.24 9.98
N LEU A 237 -31.12 8.00 10.74
CA LEU A 237 -31.20 7.25 11.98
C LEU A 237 -31.13 8.22 13.17
N PRO A 238 -31.94 8.02 14.22
CA PRO A 238 -31.86 8.81 15.46
C PRO A 238 -30.43 8.90 15.98
N LEU A 239 -29.99 10.07 16.48
CA LEU A 239 -28.59 10.29 16.84
C LEU A 239 -28.08 9.36 17.96
N ASP A 240 -28.99 8.89 18.79
CA ASP A 240 -28.82 7.96 19.92
C ASP A 240 -29.06 6.49 19.52
N HIS A 241 -29.35 6.21 18.24
CA HIS A 241 -29.62 4.85 17.79
C HIS A 241 -28.39 3.94 18.03
N PRO A 242 -28.56 2.77 18.67
CA PRO A 242 -27.44 1.94 19.16
C PRO A 242 -26.51 1.46 18.03
N LEU A 243 -27.04 1.26 16.82
CA LEU A 243 -26.26 0.79 15.67
C LEU A 243 -25.43 1.87 14.96
N ARG A 244 -25.53 3.16 15.35
CA ARG A 244 -24.76 4.22 14.67
C ARG A 244 -23.25 4.06 14.81
N GLY A 245 -22.77 3.59 15.95
CA GLY A 245 -21.35 3.28 16.15
C GLY A 245 -20.88 2.18 15.21
N GLU A 246 -21.66 1.09 15.09
CA GLU A 246 -21.39 0.00 14.16
C GLU A 246 -21.32 0.47 12.71
N ILE A 247 -22.32 1.24 12.25
CA ILE A 247 -22.37 1.78 10.89
C ILE A 247 -21.14 2.66 10.62
N LEU A 248 -20.73 3.49 11.57
CA LEU A 248 -19.55 4.35 11.43
C LEU A 248 -18.27 3.54 11.31
N THR A 249 -18.10 2.51 12.13
CA THR A 249 -16.95 1.59 12.03
C THR A 249 -16.92 0.88 10.69
N ARG A 250 -18.04 0.31 10.22
CA ARG A 250 -18.11 -0.35 8.91
C ARG A 250 -17.77 0.61 7.78
N LEU A 251 -18.31 1.83 7.83
CA LEU A 251 -18.01 2.86 6.86
C LEU A 251 -16.51 3.19 6.82
N ARG A 252 -15.89 3.42 7.98
CA ARG A 252 -14.43 3.67 8.09
C ARG A 252 -13.60 2.52 7.53
N MET A 253 -13.98 1.27 7.82
CA MET A 253 -13.30 0.08 7.28
C MET A 253 -13.43 -0.01 5.76
N LEU A 254 -14.63 0.21 5.22
CA LEU A 254 -14.83 0.19 3.76
C LEU A 254 -14.01 1.27 3.05
N TYR A 255 -13.87 2.44 3.67
CA TYR A 255 -12.98 3.50 3.18
C TYR A 255 -11.52 3.05 3.15
N ALA A 256 -11.01 2.41 4.22
CA ALA A 256 -9.65 1.88 4.28
C ALA A 256 -9.44 0.77 3.23
N LEU A 257 -10.34 -0.21 3.15
CA LEU A 257 -10.30 -1.32 2.20
C LEU A 257 -10.28 -0.85 0.74
N ASP A 258 -11.22 0.03 0.37
CA ASP A 258 -11.32 0.58 -0.98
C ASP A 258 -10.05 1.37 -1.34
N SER A 259 -9.51 2.14 -0.38
CA SER A 259 -8.28 2.91 -0.60
C SER A 259 -7.03 2.04 -0.78
N LEU A 260 -6.89 0.95 0.00
CA LEU A 260 -5.78 0.01 -0.13
C LEU A 260 -5.84 -0.72 -1.47
N ARG A 261 -7.03 -1.22 -1.86
CA ARG A 261 -7.23 -1.88 -3.18
C ARG A 261 -6.85 -0.96 -4.33
N GLN A 262 -7.35 0.27 -4.30
CA GLN A 262 -7.05 1.24 -5.35
C GLN A 262 -5.56 1.61 -5.36
N GLY A 263 -4.96 1.84 -4.20
CA GLY A 263 -3.54 2.13 -4.06
C GLY A 263 -2.67 1.03 -4.66
N ILE A 264 -2.93 -0.24 -4.31
CA ILE A 264 -2.21 -1.39 -4.87
C ILE A 264 -2.45 -1.50 -6.39
N SER A 265 -3.67 -1.26 -6.86
CA SER A 265 -3.95 -1.27 -8.31
C SER A 265 -3.18 -0.19 -9.07
N TYR A 266 -2.95 0.99 -8.48
CA TYR A 266 -2.15 2.05 -9.10
C TYR A 266 -0.67 1.73 -9.04
N ALA A 267 -0.17 1.26 -7.89
CA ALA A 267 1.21 0.82 -7.73
C ALA A 267 1.55 -0.30 -8.72
N LYS A 268 0.62 -1.24 -8.93
CA LYS A 268 0.73 -2.32 -9.93
C LYS A 268 0.98 -1.76 -11.33
N GLY A 269 0.17 -0.78 -11.76
CA GLY A 269 0.34 -0.16 -13.07
C GLY A 269 1.67 0.57 -13.21
N ALA A 270 2.08 1.31 -12.18
CA ALA A 270 3.30 2.11 -12.23
C ALA A 270 4.59 1.26 -12.15
N HIS A 271 4.66 0.27 -11.25
CA HIS A 271 5.82 -0.63 -11.16
C HIS A 271 5.93 -1.60 -12.34
N HIS A 272 4.85 -1.81 -13.11
CA HIS A 272 4.93 -2.54 -14.38
C HIS A 272 5.86 -1.84 -15.39
N GLU A 273 5.82 -0.51 -15.42
CA GLU A 273 6.55 0.34 -16.37
C GLU A 273 7.94 0.76 -15.85
N GLN A 274 8.34 0.28 -14.68
CA GLN A 274 9.63 0.62 -14.07
C GLN A 274 10.80 0.15 -14.94
N LYS A 275 11.72 1.06 -15.31
CA LYS A 275 12.79 0.74 -16.27
C LYS A 275 13.88 -0.20 -15.72
N GLN A 276 14.06 -0.24 -14.39
CA GLN A 276 15.10 -1.03 -13.72
C GLN A 276 14.54 -1.67 -12.45
N LYS A 277 15.02 -2.86 -12.06
CA LYS A 277 14.62 -3.55 -10.81
C LYS A 277 13.12 -3.87 -10.71
N ARG A 278 12.52 -4.31 -11.82
CA ARG A 278 11.11 -4.78 -11.84
C ARG A 278 10.88 -6.03 -11.00
N VAL A 279 11.95 -6.74 -10.67
CA VAL A 279 11.98 -7.90 -9.78
C VAL A 279 12.88 -7.59 -8.60
N ARG A 280 12.46 -7.97 -7.39
CA ARG A 280 13.20 -7.78 -6.14
C ARG A 280 14.41 -8.70 -6.10
N ASP A 281 15.61 -8.13 -5.96
CA ASP A 281 16.87 -8.88 -5.80
C ASP A 281 16.79 -9.96 -4.70
N ALA A 282 16.09 -9.65 -3.60
CA ALA A 282 16.06 -10.50 -2.42
C ALA A 282 15.13 -11.71 -2.58
N GLU A 283 14.09 -11.61 -3.40
CA GLU A 283 12.98 -12.59 -3.36
C GLU A 283 12.69 -13.20 -4.74
N GLY A 284 13.20 -12.61 -5.82
CA GLY A 284 12.88 -13.06 -7.17
C GLY A 284 11.42 -12.82 -7.57
N VAL A 285 10.68 -12.01 -6.79
CA VAL A 285 9.27 -11.65 -7.06
C VAL A 285 9.16 -10.24 -7.65
N PRO A 286 8.09 -9.92 -8.40
CA PRO A 286 7.85 -8.57 -8.90
C PRO A 286 7.87 -7.50 -7.81
N TYR A 287 8.37 -6.33 -8.14
CA TYR A 287 8.57 -5.24 -7.18
C TYR A 287 7.29 -4.89 -6.42
N ILE A 288 6.13 -4.90 -7.08
CA ILE A 288 4.81 -4.61 -6.49
C ILE A 288 4.46 -5.43 -5.23
N PHE A 289 5.04 -6.62 -5.05
CA PHE A 289 4.80 -7.40 -3.84
C PHE A 289 5.30 -6.67 -2.60
N HIS A 290 6.41 -5.92 -2.70
CA HIS A 290 6.96 -5.16 -1.58
C HIS A 290 5.98 -4.10 -1.03
N PRO A 291 5.50 -3.12 -1.81
CA PRO A 291 4.56 -2.14 -1.30
C PRO A 291 3.21 -2.74 -0.92
N ALA A 292 2.78 -3.85 -1.56
CA ALA A 292 1.56 -4.54 -1.16
C ALA A 292 1.67 -5.21 0.24
N GLU A 293 2.80 -5.86 0.53
CA GLU A 293 3.04 -6.50 1.84
C GLU A 293 3.30 -5.47 2.95
N ALA A 294 4.02 -4.39 2.62
CA ALA A 294 4.22 -3.28 3.55
C ALA A 294 2.87 -2.63 3.92
N ALA A 295 2.00 -2.40 2.93
CA ALA A 295 0.66 -1.88 3.17
C ALA A 295 -0.22 -2.88 3.95
N GLY A 296 -0.18 -4.18 3.64
CA GLY A 296 -0.89 -5.20 4.41
C GLY A 296 -0.45 -5.30 5.88
N SER A 297 0.86 -5.19 6.14
CA SER A 297 1.40 -5.15 7.50
C SER A 297 0.90 -3.91 8.25
N LEU A 298 0.93 -2.75 7.59
CA LEU A 298 0.44 -1.51 8.16
C LEU A 298 -1.06 -1.56 8.45
N TYR A 299 -1.84 -2.12 7.53
CA TYR A 299 -3.27 -2.32 7.68
C TYR A 299 -3.56 -3.08 8.98
N TYR A 300 -2.93 -4.24 9.18
CA TYR A 300 -3.11 -5.05 10.38
C TYR A 300 -2.65 -4.34 11.66
N ASP A 301 -1.48 -3.70 11.63
CA ASP A 301 -0.85 -3.14 12.83
C ASP A 301 -1.49 -1.81 13.29
N VAL A 302 -2.23 -1.12 12.42
CA VAL A 302 -2.65 0.28 12.64
C VAL A 302 -4.14 0.50 12.42
N VAL A 303 -4.71 0.02 11.31
CA VAL A 303 -6.09 0.37 10.92
C VAL A 303 -7.13 -0.05 11.96
N PRO A 304 -7.09 -1.27 12.55
CA PRO A 304 -8.01 -1.66 13.62
C PRO A 304 -8.07 -0.66 14.76
N PHE A 305 -6.92 -0.13 15.19
CA PHE A 305 -6.84 0.85 16.26
C PHE A 305 -7.34 2.22 15.82
N LEU A 306 -7.01 2.65 14.60
CA LEU A 306 -7.49 3.92 14.07
C LEU A 306 -9.01 3.95 13.94
N VAL A 307 -9.60 2.83 13.54
CA VAL A 307 -11.05 2.74 13.29
C VAL A 307 -11.84 2.59 14.59
N ALA A 308 -11.29 1.85 15.56
CA ALA A 308 -11.92 1.64 16.87
C ALA A 308 -11.81 2.84 17.81
N ASN A 309 -10.87 3.77 17.57
CA ASN A 309 -10.66 4.91 18.45
C ASN A 309 -11.60 6.07 18.09
N ASP A 310 -12.49 6.42 19.02
CA ASP A 310 -13.44 7.52 18.87
C ASP A 310 -12.82 8.91 19.09
N ASP A 311 -11.64 8.98 19.73
CA ASP A 311 -10.92 10.22 20.07
C ASP A 311 -9.97 10.72 18.97
N ILE A 312 -9.64 9.88 17.99
CA ILE A 312 -8.86 10.32 16.82
C ILE A 312 -9.72 11.32 16.05
N PRO A 313 -9.16 12.46 15.58
CA PRO A 313 -9.92 13.50 14.91
C PRO A 313 -10.88 12.88 13.90
N LYS A 314 -12.17 13.22 14.01
CA LYS A 314 -13.36 12.64 13.32
C LYS A 314 -13.29 12.56 11.78
N HIS A 315 -12.14 12.80 11.19
CA HIS A 315 -11.86 12.69 9.79
C HIS A 315 -11.79 11.21 9.41
N LEU A 316 -12.85 10.73 8.75
CA LEU A 316 -12.88 9.49 7.96
C LEU A 316 -11.68 9.33 6.99
N SER A 317 -10.83 10.34 6.85
CA SER A 317 -9.75 10.42 5.87
C SER A 317 -8.45 9.76 6.29
N MET A 318 -8.12 9.66 7.58
CA MET A 318 -6.77 9.22 7.97
C MET A 318 -6.47 7.78 7.54
N PRO A 319 -7.37 6.78 7.73
CA PRO A 319 -7.14 5.44 7.18
C PRO A 319 -7.00 5.45 5.66
N VAL A 320 -7.81 6.26 4.96
CA VAL A 320 -7.75 6.39 3.50
C VAL A 320 -6.41 6.93 3.01
N GLU A 321 -5.94 8.01 3.63
CA GLU A 321 -4.66 8.65 3.30
C GLU A 321 -3.50 7.70 3.63
N LEU A 322 -3.57 6.99 4.76
CA LEU A 322 -2.52 6.07 5.20
C LEU A 322 -2.36 4.87 4.25
N GLU A 323 -3.45 4.19 3.91
CA GLU A 323 -3.41 3.00 3.03
C GLU A 323 -3.00 3.36 1.60
N MET A 324 -3.50 4.48 1.08
CA MET A 324 -3.08 5.00 -0.22
C MET A 324 -1.58 5.37 -0.21
N LEU A 325 -1.10 6.00 0.87
CA LEU A 325 0.32 6.34 1.02
C LEU A 325 1.19 5.08 1.08
N ALA A 326 0.78 4.08 1.86
CA ALA A 326 1.52 2.84 2.04
C ALA A 326 1.67 2.07 0.72
N ALA A 327 0.60 1.98 -0.08
CA ALA A 327 0.68 1.31 -1.36
C ALA A 327 1.54 2.05 -2.40
N LEU A 328 1.68 3.38 -2.29
CA LEU A 328 2.35 4.22 -3.29
C LEU A 328 3.75 4.70 -2.85
N HIS A 329 4.22 4.32 -1.67
CA HIS A 329 5.37 4.95 -1.01
C HIS A 329 6.67 4.93 -1.83
N ASP A 330 6.90 3.86 -2.59
CA ASP A 330 8.10 3.66 -3.40
C ASP A 330 8.00 4.27 -4.80
N LEU A 331 6.81 4.69 -5.24
CA LEU A 331 6.63 5.13 -6.63
C LEU A 331 7.55 6.30 -6.97
N ALA A 332 7.58 7.33 -6.14
CA ALA A 332 8.41 8.51 -6.40
C ALA A 332 9.91 8.27 -6.16
N GLU A 333 10.29 7.17 -5.51
CA GLU A 333 11.69 6.80 -5.31
C GLU A 333 12.21 5.93 -6.45
N ASP A 334 11.45 4.91 -6.85
CA ASP A 334 11.91 3.82 -7.71
C ASP A 334 11.42 3.92 -9.16
N THR A 335 10.55 4.90 -9.46
CA THR A 335 10.09 5.19 -10.83
C THR A 335 10.49 6.60 -11.26
N GLU A 336 10.25 6.95 -12.52
CA GLU A 336 10.49 8.31 -13.05
C GLU A 336 9.36 9.30 -12.68
N LEU A 337 8.38 8.87 -11.88
CA LEU A 337 7.20 9.65 -11.53
C LEU A 337 7.49 10.52 -10.30
N SER A 338 7.12 11.81 -10.33
CA SER A 338 7.13 12.63 -9.12
C SER A 338 5.88 12.37 -8.25
N SER A 339 5.92 12.69 -6.96
CA SER A 339 4.76 12.60 -6.05
C SER A 339 3.60 13.43 -6.56
N GLU A 340 3.86 14.62 -7.11
CA GLU A 340 2.83 15.43 -7.76
C GLU A 340 2.23 14.69 -8.96
N TYR A 341 3.06 14.10 -9.82
CA TYR A 341 2.58 13.34 -10.98
C TYR A 341 1.73 12.14 -10.54
N VAL A 342 2.18 11.38 -9.55
CA VAL A 342 1.46 10.24 -8.96
C VAL A 342 0.07 10.70 -8.48
N ILE A 343 0.01 11.76 -7.69
CA ILE A 343 -1.25 12.26 -7.14
C ILE A 343 -2.16 12.84 -8.23
N HIS A 344 -1.64 13.64 -9.15
CA HIS A 344 -2.45 14.33 -10.16
C HIS A 344 -2.92 13.43 -11.30
N ASN A 345 -2.16 12.40 -11.67
CA ASN A 345 -2.45 11.56 -12.84
C ASN A 345 -2.98 10.18 -12.47
N PHE A 346 -2.68 9.67 -11.28
CA PHE A 346 -3.16 8.35 -10.84
C PHE A 346 -4.24 8.46 -9.78
N VAL A 347 -3.96 9.15 -8.67
CA VAL A 347 -4.87 9.18 -7.52
C VAL A 347 -6.07 10.09 -7.77
N LYS A 348 -5.87 11.40 -7.95
CA LYS A 348 -6.94 12.39 -8.10
C LYS A 348 -7.95 12.04 -9.19
N PRO A 349 -7.55 11.60 -10.42
CA PRO A 349 -8.50 11.31 -11.47
C PRO A 349 -9.28 10.02 -11.25
N ARG A 350 -8.81 9.09 -10.40
CA ARG A 350 -9.43 7.75 -10.29
C ARG A 350 -10.06 7.49 -8.92
N ALA A 351 -9.42 7.94 -7.83
CA ALA A 351 -9.91 7.82 -6.46
C ALA A 351 -11.24 8.55 -6.22
N ASN A 352 -11.44 9.68 -6.91
CA ASN A 352 -12.63 10.53 -6.76
C ASN A 352 -13.58 10.46 -7.95
N ARG A 353 -13.41 9.50 -8.87
CA ARG A 353 -14.45 9.23 -9.88
C ARG A 353 -15.47 8.29 -9.26
N PRO A 354 -16.60 8.80 -8.72
CA PRO A 354 -17.69 7.93 -8.29
C PRO A 354 -18.12 7.08 -9.49
N ASP A 355 -18.50 5.84 -9.22
CA ASP A 355 -18.98 5.00 -10.30
C ASP A 355 -20.25 5.63 -10.90
N THR A 356 -20.26 5.75 -12.23
CA THR A 356 -21.39 6.35 -12.93
C THR A 356 -22.66 5.53 -12.79
N SER A 357 -22.54 4.23 -12.46
CA SER A 357 -23.66 3.33 -12.23
C SER A 357 -24.52 3.72 -11.01
N ILE A 358 -23.93 4.38 -10.00
CA ILE A 358 -24.62 4.82 -8.79
C ILE A 358 -24.78 6.35 -8.70
N ASN A 359 -24.25 7.11 -9.66
CA ASN A 359 -24.31 8.57 -9.64
C ASN A 359 -25.73 9.14 -9.57
N GLN A 360 -26.71 8.42 -10.10
CA GLN A 360 -28.13 8.78 -10.06
C GLN A 360 -28.74 8.59 -8.66
N LEU A 361 -28.08 7.80 -7.79
CA LEU A 361 -28.54 7.46 -6.44
C LEU A 361 -27.94 8.39 -5.38
N ILE A 362 -26.97 9.21 -5.75
CA ILE A 362 -26.34 10.21 -4.89
C ILE A 362 -27.28 11.43 -4.79
N ILE A 363 -28.36 11.27 -4.03
CA ILE A 363 -29.36 12.29 -3.75
C ILE A 363 -29.48 12.43 -2.23
N SER A 364 -29.32 13.65 -1.72
CA SER A 364 -29.46 13.94 -0.28
C SER A 364 -30.91 14.04 0.16
N GLY A 365 -31.19 13.68 1.42
CA GLY A 365 -32.52 13.85 2.03
C GLY A 365 -32.76 15.24 2.59
N PHE A 366 -31.77 16.12 2.46
CA PHE A 366 -31.74 17.46 3.06
C PHE A 366 -31.47 18.53 1.99
N ASP A 367 -31.98 18.31 0.78
CA ASP A 367 -31.98 19.24 -0.36
C ASP A 367 -30.59 19.75 -0.76
N ILE A 368 -29.56 18.91 -0.57
CA ILE A 368 -28.22 19.22 -1.05
C ILE A 368 -28.18 19.01 -2.56
N PRO A 369 -27.73 20.02 -3.35
CA PRO A 369 -27.53 19.83 -4.78
C PRO A 369 -26.66 18.60 -5.04
N SER A 370 -27.08 17.69 -5.90
CA SER A 370 -26.43 16.38 -6.11
C SER A 370 -24.94 16.51 -6.40
N GLU A 371 -24.49 17.57 -7.09
CA GLU A 371 -23.07 17.83 -7.32
C GLU A 371 -22.28 18.12 -6.04
N LYS A 372 -22.82 18.95 -5.14
CA LYS A 372 -22.20 19.23 -3.83
C LYS A 372 -22.25 18.01 -2.92
N PHE A 373 -23.31 17.22 -3.06
CA PHE A 373 -23.46 15.97 -2.32
C PHE A 373 -22.43 14.95 -2.78
N ARG A 374 -22.23 14.76 -4.09
CA ARG A 374 -21.18 13.92 -4.69
C ARG A 374 -19.79 14.24 -4.16
N LYS A 375 -19.46 15.51 -3.93
CA LYS A 375 -18.18 15.92 -3.30
C LYS A 375 -17.98 15.40 -1.87
N ARG A 376 -19.05 15.04 -1.16
CA ARG A 376 -18.93 14.39 0.17
C ARG A 376 -18.47 12.94 0.07
N TYR A 377 -18.86 12.26 -1.01
CA TYR A 377 -18.54 10.85 -1.31
C TYR A 377 -17.17 10.65 -1.96
N GLU A 378 -16.47 11.74 -2.30
CA GLU A 378 -15.08 11.69 -2.74
C GLU A 378 -14.22 10.99 -1.68
N LEU A 379 -13.45 9.99 -2.12
CA LEU A 379 -12.52 9.26 -1.27
C LEU A 379 -11.46 10.22 -0.67
N LEU A 380 -10.96 11.14 -1.50
CA LEU A 380 -9.87 12.06 -1.18
C LEU A 380 -10.19 13.52 -1.56
N LYS A 381 -10.48 14.38 -0.61
CA LYS A 381 -10.70 15.82 -0.86
C LYS A 381 -9.39 16.55 -1.11
N GLY A 382 -9.48 17.81 -1.56
CA GLY A 382 -8.31 18.65 -1.88
C GLY A 382 -7.23 18.69 -0.78
N ARG A 383 -7.62 18.85 0.49
CA ARG A 383 -6.66 18.83 1.62
C ARG A 383 -5.97 17.46 1.77
N GLN A 384 -6.71 16.37 1.57
CA GLN A 384 -6.16 15.01 1.71
C GLN A 384 -5.18 14.71 0.57
N LEU A 385 -5.50 15.14 -0.65
CA LEU A 385 -4.57 15.05 -1.78
C LEU A 385 -3.29 15.85 -1.50
N THR A 386 -3.40 17.07 -0.95
CA THR A 386 -2.22 17.84 -0.53
C THR A 386 -1.42 17.13 0.56
N ASN A 387 -2.09 16.48 1.51
CA ASN A 387 -1.42 15.71 2.56
C ASN A 387 -0.64 14.53 1.97
N LEU A 388 -1.28 13.75 1.10
CA LEU A 388 -0.66 12.63 0.40
C LEU A 388 0.55 13.07 -0.42
N THR A 389 0.43 14.14 -1.20
CA THR A 389 1.57 14.68 -1.97
C THR A 389 2.75 15.01 -1.05
N LYS A 390 2.51 15.71 0.06
CA LYS A 390 3.57 16.07 1.01
C LYS A 390 4.16 14.85 1.72
N ALA A 391 3.34 13.85 2.04
CA ALA A 391 3.79 12.62 2.69
C ALA A 391 4.65 11.76 1.75
N LEU A 392 4.23 11.61 0.49
CA LEU A 392 5.03 10.95 -0.55
C LEU A 392 6.34 11.69 -0.80
N ALA A 393 6.30 13.02 -0.88
CA ALA A 393 7.50 13.84 -1.01
C ALA A 393 8.49 13.63 0.15
N ALA A 394 7.99 13.44 1.37
CA ALA A 394 8.82 13.17 2.54
C ALA A 394 9.44 11.76 2.55
N LEU A 395 8.77 10.80 1.93
CA LEU A 395 9.26 9.43 1.75
C LEU A 395 10.25 9.36 0.57
N SER A 396 10.08 10.19 -0.47
CA SER A 396 10.95 10.23 -1.64
C SER A 396 12.29 10.91 -1.35
N LYS A 397 13.36 10.28 -1.82
CA LYS A 397 14.73 10.81 -1.71
C LYS A 397 15.07 11.85 -2.77
N ASN A 398 14.26 11.95 -3.83
CA ASN A 398 14.58 12.75 -5.00
C ASN A 398 13.89 14.12 -4.98
N GLU A 399 12.96 14.35 -4.06
CA GLU A 399 12.16 15.58 -4.05
C GLU A 399 12.78 16.68 -3.19
N PRO A 400 12.97 17.90 -3.74
CA PRO A 400 13.51 19.02 -2.99
C PRO A 400 12.51 19.54 -1.96
N MET A 401 13.04 20.08 -0.87
CA MET A 401 12.23 20.70 0.18
C MET A 401 11.86 22.14 -0.23
N SER A 402 10.63 22.59 0.09
CA SER A 402 10.29 24.01 -0.09
C SER A 402 11.02 24.89 0.94
N GLU A 403 11.23 26.16 0.61
CA GLU A 403 11.85 27.15 1.51
C GLU A 403 11.24 27.12 2.92
N ARG A 404 9.91 27.15 3.00
CA ARG A 404 9.19 27.16 4.28
C ARG A 404 9.44 25.90 5.11
N GLN A 405 9.49 24.73 4.46
CA GLN A 405 9.81 23.47 5.13
C GLN A 405 11.26 23.48 5.59
N PHE A 406 12.18 24.02 4.79
CA PHE A 406 13.59 24.13 5.17
C PHE A 406 13.75 25.01 6.42
N GLN A 407 13.13 26.19 6.43
CA GLN A 407 13.09 27.07 7.60
C GLN A 407 12.53 26.38 8.83
N SER A 408 11.49 25.56 8.64
CA SER A 408 10.86 24.81 9.72
C SER A 408 11.77 23.69 10.25
N ALA A 409 12.43 22.95 9.36
CA ALA A 409 13.40 21.93 9.73
C ALA A 409 14.56 22.50 10.57
N ILE A 410 15.06 23.68 10.20
CA ILE A 410 16.12 24.37 10.95
C ILE A 410 15.63 24.80 12.33
N GLN A 411 14.41 25.35 12.42
CA GLN A 411 13.81 25.78 13.69
C GLN A 411 13.52 24.61 14.64
N GLN A 412 13.03 23.48 14.12
CA GLN A 412 12.86 22.25 14.91
C GLN A 412 14.20 21.71 15.42
N ASN A 413 15.30 22.02 14.72
CA ASN A 413 16.67 21.83 15.18
C ASN A 413 17.00 20.42 15.72
N ILE A 414 16.34 19.38 15.20
CA ILE A 414 16.46 18.00 15.72
C ILE A 414 17.92 17.52 15.75
N PHE A 415 18.72 17.99 14.79
CA PHE A 415 20.12 17.57 14.63
C PHE A 415 21.13 18.73 14.68
N GLY A 416 20.71 19.97 14.94
CA GLY A 416 21.56 21.14 14.68
C GLY A 416 21.30 21.75 13.31
N ALA A 417 21.22 23.09 13.23
CA ALA A 417 21.05 23.83 11.98
C ALA A 417 22.14 23.48 10.94
N GLU A 418 23.40 23.38 11.36
CA GLU A 418 24.55 23.03 10.51
C GLU A 418 24.39 21.64 9.87
N ARG A 419 23.97 20.65 10.65
CA ARG A 419 23.77 19.29 10.16
C ARG A 419 22.57 19.20 9.21
N THR A 420 21.48 19.89 9.52
CA THR A 420 20.33 20.02 8.62
C THR A 420 20.74 20.65 7.28
N MET A 421 21.54 21.71 7.28
CA MET A 421 22.10 22.32 6.06
C MET A 421 22.95 21.34 5.27
N SER A 422 23.84 20.59 5.93
CA SER A 422 24.69 19.58 5.29
C SER A 422 23.89 18.46 4.62
N ILE A 423 22.82 17.99 5.27
CA ILE A 423 22.00 16.87 4.77
C ILE A 423 21.10 17.32 3.62
N LEU A 424 20.41 18.46 3.78
CA LEU A 424 19.40 18.92 2.83
C LEU A 424 19.99 19.60 1.59
N GLN A 425 21.23 20.09 1.66
CA GLN A 425 21.91 20.79 0.56
C GLN A 425 21.03 21.90 -0.05
N PRO A 426 20.62 22.90 0.76
CA PRO A 426 19.71 23.96 0.34
C PRO A 426 20.31 24.84 -0.77
N THR A 427 19.45 25.56 -1.49
CA THR A 427 19.92 26.62 -2.41
C THR A 427 20.54 27.77 -1.62
N ALA A 428 21.29 28.65 -2.30
CA ALA A 428 21.92 29.81 -1.67
C ALA A 428 20.92 30.72 -0.93
N ASP A 429 19.74 30.93 -1.53
CA ASP A 429 18.68 31.76 -0.95
C ASP A 429 18.08 31.12 0.32
N SER A 430 17.85 29.81 0.30
CA SER A 430 17.38 29.05 1.45
C SER A 430 18.37 29.04 2.62
N ALA A 431 19.67 28.88 2.30
CA ALA A 431 20.73 28.91 3.28
C ALA A 431 20.81 30.28 3.99
N ALA A 432 20.71 31.37 3.23
CA ALA A 432 20.74 32.73 3.79
C ALA A 432 19.61 32.96 4.80
N ALA A 433 18.37 32.56 4.47
CA ALA A 433 17.22 32.72 5.36
C ALA A 433 17.29 31.85 6.63
N GLY A 434 17.99 30.70 6.58
CA GLY A 434 18.12 29.77 7.72
C GLY A 434 19.18 30.17 8.76
N THR A 435 20.02 31.17 8.48
CA THR A 435 21.13 31.59 9.36
C THR A 435 20.77 32.70 10.35
N ASP A 436 19.50 33.14 10.38
CA ASP A 436 19.03 34.16 11.31
C ASP A 436 19.10 33.65 12.77
N LYS A 437 20.16 34.09 13.48
CA LYS A 437 20.53 33.68 14.85
C LYS A 437 19.52 34.12 15.92
N SER A 438 18.46 34.84 15.56
CA SER A 438 17.47 35.39 16.49
C SER A 438 16.37 34.40 16.92
N ARG A 439 16.27 33.22 16.29
CA ARG A 439 15.22 32.23 16.59
C ARG A 439 15.63 31.29 17.73
N GLU A 440 14.92 31.36 18.86
CA GLU A 440 15.09 30.39 19.95
C GLU A 440 14.68 28.98 19.48
N PRO A 441 15.53 27.95 19.64
CA PRO A 441 15.20 26.59 19.27
C PRO A 441 14.08 26.04 20.15
N ASN A 442 13.17 25.28 19.54
CA ASN A 442 12.10 24.62 20.26
C ASN A 442 12.70 23.56 21.20
N LYS A 443 12.61 23.77 22.52
CA LYS A 443 13.29 22.95 23.55
C LYS A 443 12.72 21.53 23.73
N THR A 444 11.72 21.12 22.94
CA THR A 444 10.92 19.91 23.18
C THR A 444 11.45 18.63 22.54
N MET A 445 12.38 18.69 21.57
CA MET A 445 13.04 17.49 21.03
C MET A 445 14.50 17.47 21.50
N LYS A 446 14.88 16.48 22.30
CA LYS A 446 16.26 16.36 22.79
C LYS A 446 17.14 15.88 21.62
N ARG A 447 18.40 16.30 21.67
CA ARG A 447 19.38 15.99 20.63
C ARG A 447 19.62 14.48 20.58
N PHE A 448 19.64 13.95 19.37
CA PHE A 448 20.15 12.61 19.11
C PHE A 448 21.58 12.48 19.64
N PRO A 449 21.88 11.55 20.56
CA PRO A 449 23.26 11.12 20.75
C PRO A 449 23.68 10.43 19.45
N ILE A 450 24.59 11.05 18.73
CA ILE A 450 25.22 10.46 17.56
C ILE A 450 26.38 9.62 18.13
N PRO A 451 26.31 8.28 18.15
CA PRO A 451 27.51 7.48 18.40
C PRO A 451 28.56 7.84 17.34
N PRO A 452 29.87 7.74 17.65
CA PRO A 452 30.93 8.16 16.73
C PRO A 452 30.78 7.43 15.38
N GLN A 453 30.21 8.12 14.40
CA GLN A 453 29.83 7.52 13.11
C GLN A 453 31.06 7.23 12.25
N GLU A 454 32.17 7.88 12.58
CA GLU A 454 33.40 7.89 11.79
C GLU A 454 34.15 6.55 11.92
N GLU A 455 34.21 5.96 13.11
CA GLU A 455 34.81 4.63 13.35
C GLU A 455 33.99 3.48 12.72
N ILE A 456 32.65 3.60 12.75
CA ILE A 456 31.72 2.61 12.18
C ILE A 456 31.68 2.71 10.63
N ALA A 457 31.82 3.91 10.07
CA ALA A 457 31.74 4.16 8.63
C ALA A 457 33.01 3.77 7.85
N GLU A 458 34.18 3.81 8.49
CA GLU A 458 35.44 3.38 7.86
C GLU A 458 35.47 1.86 7.61
N ASN A 459 34.91 1.05 8.52
CA ASN A 459 34.91 -0.42 8.40
C ASN A 459 33.80 -0.98 7.49
N LEU A 460 32.68 -0.27 7.30
CA LEU A 460 31.56 -0.69 6.46
C LEU A 460 31.71 -0.35 4.96
N GLY A 461 32.76 0.39 4.60
CA GLY A 461 32.87 0.99 3.28
C GLY A 461 31.75 2.01 3.04
N SER A 462 31.99 3.23 3.52
CA SER A 462 31.42 4.48 2.98
C SER A 462 29.92 4.48 2.66
N ASN A 463 29.03 4.03 3.56
CA ASN A 463 27.59 4.20 3.34
C ASN A 463 27.02 5.40 4.12
N LYS A 464 27.71 6.55 4.05
CA LYS A 464 27.20 7.85 4.52
C LYS A 464 25.82 8.15 3.93
N ASP A 465 25.55 7.64 2.72
CA ASP A 465 24.29 7.81 2.01
C ASP A 465 23.09 7.19 2.72
N PHE A 466 23.23 6.03 3.38
CA PHE A 466 22.10 5.40 4.08
C PHE A 466 21.70 6.18 5.35
N PHE A 467 22.67 6.59 6.16
CA PHE A 467 22.41 7.43 7.32
C PHE A 467 21.84 8.79 6.89
N LYS A 468 22.36 9.37 5.81
CA LYS A 468 21.81 10.60 5.22
C LYS A 468 20.35 10.42 4.80
N LYS A 469 19.94 9.23 4.31
CA LYS A 469 18.54 8.92 3.97
C LYS A 469 17.63 8.90 5.21
N ILE A 470 18.02 8.22 6.30
CA ILE A 470 17.24 8.22 7.54
C ILE A 470 17.19 9.63 8.15
N ASP A 471 18.34 10.31 8.25
CA ASP A 471 18.38 11.65 8.81
C ASP A 471 17.51 12.61 7.97
N ARG A 472 17.56 12.51 6.63
CA ARG A 472 16.69 13.28 5.73
C ARG A 472 15.22 13.00 5.99
N LEU A 473 14.81 11.74 6.13
CA LEU A 473 13.42 11.39 6.47
C LEU A 473 12.99 12.03 7.78
N ILE A 474 13.80 11.94 8.85
CA ILE A 474 13.49 12.51 10.16
C ILE A 474 13.34 14.03 10.05
N ILE A 475 14.27 14.68 9.34
CA ILE A 475 14.25 16.12 9.09
C ILE A 475 13.00 16.54 8.30
N TYR A 476 12.69 15.87 7.19
CA TYR A 476 11.51 16.16 6.37
C TYR A 476 10.24 15.99 7.18
N SER A 477 10.11 14.88 7.88
CA SER A 477 8.92 14.58 8.67
C SER A 477 8.74 15.66 9.75
N ALA A 478 9.80 16.00 10.47
CA ALA A 478 9.75 17.00 11.52
C ALA A 478 9.47 18.42 11.04
N SER A 479 9.90 18.78 9.82
CA SER A 479 9.60 20.09 9.21
C SER A 479 8.11 20.41 9.10
N PHE A 480 7.25 19.40 9.32
CA PHE A 480 5.81 19.54 9.32
C PHE A 480 5.21 19.84 10.71
N LEU A 481 5.98 19.78 11.80
CA LEU A 481 5.50 19.96 13.17
C LEU A 481 5.11 21.42 13.49
N GLU A 482 5.67 22.42 12.81
CA GLU A 482 5.40 23.85 13.08
C GLU A 482 4.09 24.37 12.50
N GLN A 483 3.48 23.65 11.56
CA GLN A 483 2.20 24.05 10.99
C GLN A 483 1.10 23.67 12.00
N LYS A 484 0.80 24.58 12.94
CA LYS A 484 -0.18 24.41 14.03
C LYS A 484 -1.45 23.65 13.60
N ARG A 485 -1.49 22.36 13.96
CA ARG A 485 -2.59 21.43 14.33
C ARG A 485 -2.11 20.03 13.97
N GLU A 486 -2.16 19.09 14.94
CA GLU A 486 -1.96 17.63 14.81
C GLU A 486 -1.63 17.17 13.39
N HIS A 487 -0.34 17.16 13.00
CA HIS A 487 0.00 17.12 11.58
C HIS A 487 -0.04 15.67 11.05
N PRO A 488 -1.09 15.26 10.32
CA PRO A 488 -1.29 13.87 9.91
C PRO A 488 -0.16 13.38 9.00
N ILE A 489 0.49 14.27 8.24
CA ILE A 489 1.58 13.90 7.32
C ILE A 489 2.77 13.31 8.08
N TYR A 490 3.20 13.93 9.18
CA TYR A 490 4.33 13.42 9.98
C TYR A 490 4.03 12.00 10.47
N TYR A 491 2.83 11.85 11.03
CA TYR A 491 2.37 10.60 11.61
C TYR A 491 2.26 9.49 10.54
N MET A 492 1.62 9.77 9.41
CA MET A 492 1.48 8.83 8.30
C MET A 492 2.84 8.44 7.71
N THR A 493 3.76 9.40 7.51
CA THR A 493 5.10 9.13 6.99
C THR A 493 5.90 8.20 7.92
N MET A 494 5.81 8.37 9.24
CA MET A 494 6.48 7.48 10.19
C MET A 494 5.87 6.07 10.18
N LEU A 495 4.55 5.97 10.20
CA LEU A 495 3.83 4.70 10.12
C LEU A 495 4.23 3.90 8.87
N VAL A 496 4.16 4.54 7.70
CA VAL A 496 4.54 3.90 6.43
C VAL A 496 6.02 3.52 6.41
N LYS A 497 6.92 4.37 6.92
CA LYS A 497 8.34 4.03 6.96
C LYS A 497 8.63 2.81 7.84
N MET A 498 7.97 2.69 8.99
CA MET A 498 8.15 1.51 9.84
C MET A 498 7.68 0.25 9.14
N ALA A 499 6.51 0.28 8.48
CA ALA A 499 6.00 -0.87 7.74
C ALA A 499 6.94 -1.27 6.58
N ASP A 500 7.37 -0.29 5.78
CA ASP A 500 8.38 -0.45 4.73
C ASP A 500 9.67 -1.08 5.29
N THR A 501 10.24 -0.47 6.33
CA THR A 501 11.52 -0.90 6.91
C THR A 501 11.41 -2.30 7.52
N SER A 502 10.30 -2.61 8.19
CA SER A 502 10.05 -3.92 8.80
C SER A 502 9.99 -5.01 7.73
N HIS A 503 9.20 -4.80 6.68
CA HIS A 503 9.12 -5.74 5.57
C HIS A 503 10.48 -5.87 4.86
N ASN A 504 11.16 -4.73 4.66
CA ASN A 504 12.48 -4.73 4.07
C ASN A 504 13.49 -5.49 4.92
N ILE A 505 13.38 -5.57 6.24
CA ILE A 505 14.21 -6.39 7.16
C ILE A 505 13.82 -7.86 7.09
N ALA A 506 12.54 -8.18 7.16
CA ALA A 506 12.03 -9.55 7.14
C ALA A 506 12.43 -10.33 5.86
N THR A 507 12.63 -9.62 4.74
CA THR A 507 12.89 -10.21 3.43
C THR A 507 14.38 -10.25 3.03
N GLN A 508 15.31 -9.90 3.93
CA GLN A 508 16.74 -9.77 3.56
C GLN A 508 17.55 -11.06 3.59
N ARG A 509 16.98 -12.18 4.04
CA ARG A 509 17.74 -13.43 4.28
C ARG A 509 18.51 -13.94 3.06
N ASN A 510 17.97 -13.70 1.86
CA ASN A 510 18.60 -14.10 0.60
C ASN A 510 19.69 -13.10 0.11
N LEU A 511 19.91 -12.00 0.83
CA LEU A 511 21.00 -11.07 0.55
C LEU A 511 22.28 -11.55 1.26
N GLY A 512 23.45 -11.29 0.67
CA GLY A 512 24.73 -11.58 1.34
C GLY A 512 24.88 -10.82 2.67
N LEU A 513 25.57 -11.41 3.66
CA LEU A 513 25.64 -10.90 5.04
C LEU A 513 26.04 -9.42 5.14
N VAL A 514 26.99 -8.97 4.34
CA VAL A 514 27.43 -7.56 4.33
C VAL A 514 26.26 -6.62 3.96
N ARG A 515 25.41 -7.02 2.99
CA ARG A 515 24.25 -6.22 2.57
C ARG A 515 23.15 -6.24 3.63
N ARG A 516 22.96 -7.37 4.34
CA ARG A 516 22.06 -7.48 5.51
C ARG A 516 22.50 -6.53 6.62
N CYS A 517 23.76 -6.58 7.04
CA CYS A 517 24.32 -5.70 8.07
C CYS A 517 24.16 -4.21 7.71
N LYS A 518 24.45 -3.85 6.45
CA LYS A 518 24.32 -2.48 5.95
C LYS A 518 22.90 -1.91 6.04
N LYS A 519 21.88 -2.76 6.00
CA LYS A 519 20.49 -2.35 6.13
C LYS A 519 19.99 -2.41 7.59
N LEU A 520 20.47 -3.38 8.37
CA LEU A 520 20.04 -3.62 9.73
C LEU A 520 20.58 -2.58 10.72
N PHE A 521 21.89 -2.29 10.67
CA PHE A 521 22.54 -1.43 11.67
C PHE A 521 21.98 -0.01 11.70
N PRO A 522 21.70 0.65 10.57
CA PRO A 522 21.19 2.02 10.62
C PRO A 522 19.80 2.12 11.25
N THR A 523 18.96 1.09 11.14
CA THR A 523 17.66 1.03 11.82
C THR A 523 17.84 1.05 13.34
N THR A 524 18.74 0.22 13.86
CA THR A 524 19.06 0.13 15.29
C THR A 524 19.76 1.38 15.82
N LEU A 525 20.64 1.98 15.03
CA LEU A 525 21.42 3.14 15.44
C LEU A 525 20.64 4.46 15.34
N ARG A 526 19.64 4.53 14.45
CA ARG A 526 18.90 5.78 14.18
C ARG A 526 17.43 5.63 14.43
N LEU A 527 16.75 4.87 13.58
CA LEU A 527 15.30 4.93 13.53
C LEU A 527 14.68 4.49 14.87
N LEU A 528 15.10 3.35 15.42
CA LEU A 528 14.55 2.83 16.67
C LEU A 528 14.78 3.74 17.90
N PRO A 529 16.01 4.22 18.20
CA PRO A 529 16.22 5.16 19.30
C PRO A 529 15.34 6.40 19.20
N TRP A 530 15.26 7.01 18.02
CA TRP A 530 14.41 8.18 17.84
C TRP A 530 12.96 7.88 18.14
N LEU A 531 12.46 6.77 17.57
CA LEU A 531 11.09 6.32 17.77
C LEU A 531 10.81 5.96 19.21
N LEU A 532 11.80 5.64 20.05
CA LEU A 532 11.60 5.25 21.46
C LEU A 532 11.75 6.40 22.46
N PHE A 533 12.61 7.38 22.16
CA PHE A 533 13.03 8.38 23.14
C PHE A 533 12.56 9.79 22.82
N GLU A 534 12.40 10.11 21.53
CA GLU A 534 12.17 11.48 21.06
C GLU A 534 10.82 11.65 20.37
N HIS A 535 10.20 10.56 19.93
CA HIS A 535 8.88 10.58 19.32
C HIS A 535 7.78 10.78 20.38
N ASP A 536 6.81 11.63 20.06
CA ASP A 536 5.64 11.87 20.91
C ASP A 536 4.59 10.76 20.74
N HIS A 537 4.76 9.66 21.49
CA HIS A 537 3.86 8.50 21.46
C HIS A 537 2.45 8.78 21.98
N GLN A 538 2.30 9.79 22.83
CA GLN A 538 0.99 10.15 23.37
C GLN A 538 0.15 10.83 22.30
N ARG A 539 0.76 11.75 21.55
CA ARG A 539 0.08 12.49 20.49
C ARG A 539 -0.02 11.72 19.18
N PHE A 540 0.98 10.90 18.86
CA PHE A 540 1.09 10.17 17.60
C PHE A 540 1.37 8.69 17.87
N PRO A 541 0.40 7.93 18.39
CA PRO A 541 0.63 6.54 18.79
C PRO A 541 1.02 5.67 17.60
N LEU A 542 2.16 4.99 17.67
CA LEU A 542 2.67 4.16 16.57
C LEU A 542 2.05 2.75 16.49
N TYR A 543 1.11 2.45 17.40
CA TYR A 543 0.42 1.15 17.53
C TYR A 543 1.37 -0.04 17.41
N ASN A 544 1.00 -1.07 16.65
CA ASN A 544 1.81 -2.28 16.50
C ASN A 544 2.89 -2.17 15.42
N ALA A 545 2.98 -1.05 14.71
CA ALA A 545 4.00 -0.85 13.67
C ALA A 545 5.42 -0.73 14.27
N LEU A 546 5.56 -0.07 15.43
CA LEU A 546 6.84 0.01 16.15
C LEU A 546 7.25 -1.35 16.76
N PRO A 547 6.37 -2.06 17.51
CA PRO A 547 6.61 -3.43 17.94
C PRO A 547 7.05 -4.37 16.81
N ARG A 548 6.38 -4.34 15.65
CA ARG A 548 6.78 -5.15 14.49
C ARG A 548 8.19 -4.82 14.01
N LEU A 549 8.53 -3.53 13.85
CA LEU A 549 9.87 -3.13 13.44
C LEU A 549 10.94 -3.65 14.41
N TYR A 550 10.69 -3.54 15.70
CA TYR A 550 11.57 -4.05 16.74
C TYR A 550 11.72 -5.58 16.66
N GLU A 551 10.62 -6.32 16.56
CA GLU A 551 10.62 -7.78 16.47
C GLU A 551 11.34 -8.30 15.23
N GLU A 552 11.08 -7.72 14.05
CA GLU A 552 11.76 -8.12 12.81
C GLU A 552 13.24 -7.77 12.84
N THR A 553 13.61 -6.62 13.44
CA THR A 553 15.01 -6.25 13.66
C THR A 553 15.71 -7.27 14.57
N MET A 554 15.07 -7.65 15.67
CA MET A 554 15.55 -8.66 16.61
C MET A 554 15.78 -10.02 15.95
N LYS A 555 14.77 -10.54 15.25
CA LYS A 555 14.84 -11.83 14.53
C LYS A 555 15.96 -11.82 13.49
N GLU A 556 16.17 -10.71 12.81
CA GLU A 556 17.20 -10.61 11.78
C GLU A 556 18.61 -10.56 12.37
N TYR A 557 18.82 -9.92 13.54
CA TYR A 557 20.11 -10.04 14.26
C TYR A 557 20.39 -11.47 14.70
N GLU A 558 19.39 -12.17 15.23
CA GLU A 558 19.53 -13.57 15.63
C GLU A 558 19.84 -14.47 14.44
N ALA A 559 19.14 -14.29 13.31
CA ALA A 559 19.44 -14.98 12.06
C ALA A 559 20.86 -14.66 11.56
N LEU A 560 21.25 -13.38 11.58
CA LEU A 560 22.59 -12.95 11.16
C LEU A 560 23.69 -13.65 11.97
N LEU A 561 23.55 -13.73 13.29
CA LEU A 561 24.51 -14.41 14.16
C LEU A 561 24.59 -15.92 13.89
N ASN A 562 23.45 -16.55 13.57
CA ASN A 562 23.41 -17.96 13.24
C ASN A 562 24.06 -18.28 11.89
N ASP A 563 23.91 -17.40 10.89
CA ASP A 563 24.42 -17.60 9.53
C ASP A 563 25.92 -17.23 9.38
N LEU A 564 26.44 -16.44 10.31
CA LEU A 564 27.81 -15.92 10.28
C LEU A 564 28.90 -17.02 10.19
N PRO A 565 28.88 -18.08 11.01
CA PRO A 565 29.93 -19.10 11.00
C PRO A 565 30.08 -19.81 9.64
N GLU A 566 28.96 -20.14 8.99
CA GLU A 566 28.96 -20.81 7.69
C GLU A 566 29.52 -19.89 6.59
N TYR A 567 29.16 -18.60 6.62
CA TYR A 567 29.71 -17.60 5.71
C TYR A 567 31.22 -17.40 5.86
N GLU A 568 31.75 -17.39 7.09
CA GLU A 568 33.19 -17.26 7.31
C GLU A 568 33.95 -18.40 6.63
N ILE A 569 33.46 -19.63 6.78
CA ILE A 569 34.04 -20.82 6.16
C ILE A 569 34.02 -20.69 4.63
N ASP A 570 32.86 -20.37 4.05
CA ASP A 570 32.68 -20.27 2.60
C ASP A 570 33.56 -19.19 1.96
N GLU A 571 33.67 -18.01 2.59
CA GLU A 571 34.49 -16.93 2.05
C GLU A 571 35.98 -17.19 2.25
N LEU A 572 36.39 -17.80 3.36
CA LEU A 572 37.79 -18.21 3.58
C LEU A 572 38.25 -19.24 2.54
N GLN A 573 37.37 -20.17 2.12
CA GLN A 573 37.67 -21.11 1.04
C GLN A 573 37.86 -20.42 -0.32
N LYS A 574 37.22 -19.26 -0.54
CA LYS A 574 37.35 -18.46 -1.77
C LYS A 574 38.54 -17.50 -1.76
N ALA A 575 39.19 -17.31 -0.61
CA ALA A 575 40.30 -16.37 -0.47
C ALA A 575 41.48 -16.77 -1.37
N LYS A 576 41.93 -15.85 -2.22
CA LYS A 576 43.03 -16.07 -3.16
C LYS A 576 44.41 -15.83 -2.53
N SER A 577 44.44 -15.27 -1.32
CA SER A 577 45.67 -14.97 -0.60
C SER A 577 45.46 -14.97 0.93
N PRO A 578 46.54 -15.17 1.71
CA PRO A 578 46.49 -15.01 3.17
C PRO A 578 46.01 -13.62 3.63
N ASP A 579 46.31 -12.57 2.87
CA ASP A 579 45.88 -11.20 3.18
C ASP A 579 44.37 -11.02 3.00
N GLU A 580 43.81 -11.63 1.96
CA GLU A 580 42.36 -11.66 1.75
C GLU A 580 41.66 -12.46 2.85
N GLY A 581 42.22 -13.61 3.23
CA GLY A 581 41.74 -14.40 4.37
C GLY A 581 41.74 -13.60 5.67
N ARG A 582 42.83 -12.87 5.97
CA ARG A 582 42.90 -11.98 7.15
C ARG A 582 41.82 -10.90 7.15
N LYS A 583 41.54 -10.28 6.00
CA LYS A 583 40.48 -9.27 5.87
C LYS A 583 39.08 -9.87 6.08
N ILE A 584 38.85 -11.10 5.62
CA ILE A 584 37.58 -11.82 5.83
C ILE A 584 37.36 -12.08 7.33
N VAL A 585 38.36 -12.63 8.04
CA VAL A 585 38.27 -12.88 9.49
C VAL A 585 38.04 -11.58 10.27
N GLN A 586 38.74 -10.50 9.92
CA GLN A 586 38.54 -9.19 10.57
C GLN A 586 37.12 -8.67 10.36
N ARG A 587 36.59 -8.77 9.13
CA ARG A 587 35.22 -8.38 8.83
C ARG A 587 34.21 -9.24 9.59
N TYR A 588 34.42 -10.54 9.65
CA TYR A 588 33.58 -11.47 10.41
C TYR A 588 33.51 -11.09 11.89
N LYS A 589 34.67 -10.96 12.55
CA LYS A 589 34.76 -10.60 13.98
C LYS A 589 34.05 -9.29 14.28
N TRP A 590 34.20 -8.31 13.39
CA TRP A 590 33.49 -7.03 13.51
C TRP A 590 31.98 -7.20 13.38
N ILE A 591 31.48 -7.87 12.32
CA ILE A 591 30.04 -8.09 12.14
C ILE A 591 29.44 -8.83 13.35
N HIS A 592 30.12 -9.88 13.83
CA HIS A 592 29.69 -10.64 15.00
C HIS A 592 29.59 -9.76 16.25
N SER A 593 30.65 -9.03 16.58
CA SER A 593 30.70 -8.15 17.75
C SER A 593 29.60 -7.07 17.70
N GLU A 594 29.39 -6.46 16.54
CA GLU A 594 28.35 -5.44 16.36
C GLU A 594 26.95 -6.03 16.44
N ALA A 595 26.73 -7.20 15.85
CA ALA A 595 25.44 -7.89 15.90
C ALA A 595 25.09 -8.31 17.33
N GLU A 596 26.05 -8.85 18.09
CA GLU A 596 25.87 -9.19 19.51
C GLU A 596 25.58 -7.94 20.35
N THR A 597 26.34 -6.86 20.14
CA THR A 597 26.19 -5.62 20.90
C THR A 597 24.80 -5.01 20.67
N HIS A 598 24.39 -4.91 19.40
CA HIS A 598 23.08 -4.37 19.05
C HIS A 598 21.94 -5.27 19.50
N LEU A 599 22.08 -6.59 19.37
CA LEU A 599 21.08 -7.53 19.87
C LEU A 599 20.94 -7.43 21.39
N ALA A 600 22.05 -7.33 22.13
CA ALA A 600 22.03 -7.13 23.58
C ALA A 600 21.34 -5.81 23.96
N LEU A 601 21.63 -4.72 23.23
CA LEU A 601 20.96 -3.44 23.41
C LEU A 601 19.45 -3.55 23.16
N LEU A 602 19.04 -4.18 22.07
CA LEU A 602 17.62 -4.37 21.75
C LEU A 602 16.93 -5.25 22.79
N LYS A 603 17.56 -6.34 23.25
CA LYS A 603 17.06 -7.18 24.36
C LYS A 603 16.88 -6.35 25.63
N SER A 604 17.80 -5.43 25.91
CA SER A 604 17.68 -4.51 27.05
C SER A 604 16.46 -3.58 26.93
N TRP A 605 15.98 -3.27 25.73
CA TRP A 605 14.77 -2.46 25.52
C TRP A 605 13.47 -3.25 25.59
N GLY A 606 13.50 -4.59 25.52
CA GLY A 606 12.30 -5.42 25.37
C GLY A 606 11.24 -5.26 26.47
N HIS A 607 11.61 -4.73 27.64
CA HIS A 607 10.67 -4.44 28.73
C HIS A 607 9.88 -3.13 28.54
N ARG A 608 10.18 -2.34 27.50
CA ARG A 608 9.51 -1.06 27.23
C ARG A 608 8.06 -1.28 26.80
N PRO A 609 7.07 -0.60 27.42
CA PRO A 609 5.67 -0.72 27.04
C PRO A 609 5.40 -0.37 25.56
N GLU A 610 6.17 0.56 24.98
CA GLU A 610 6.03 1.00 23.58
C GLU A 610 6.40 -0.10 22.56
N LEU A 611 7.16 -1.11 23.00
CA LEU A 611 7.58 -2.25 22.20
C LEU A 611 6.68 -3.47 22.38
N GLN A 612 5.72 -3.41 23.30
CA GLN A 612 4.76 -4.50 23.51
C GLN A 612 3.63 -4.39 22.49
N ARG A 613 3.33 -5.50 21.81
CA ARG A 613 2.15 -5.56 20.94
C ARG A 613 0.90 -5.32 21.76
N LYS A 614 0.10 -4.37 21.30
CA LYS A 614 -1.25 -4.13 21.83
C LYS A 614 -2.17 -5.22 21.31
N GLU A 615 -3.04 -5.70 22.19
CA GLU A 615 -4.16 -6.52 21.78
C GLU A 615 -5.04 -5.75 20.80
N LEU A 616 -5.52 -6.44 19.78
CA LEU A 616 -6.48 -5.85 18.87
C LEU A 616 -7.76 -5.49 19.63
N PRO A 617 -8.45 -4.39 19.25
CA PRO A 617 -9.76 -4.09 19.80
C PRO A 617 -10.69 -5.30 19.64
N GLU A 618 -11.52 -5.56 20.65
CA GLU A 618 -12.36 -6.78 20.76
C GLU A 618 -13.06 -7.16 19.44
N ARG A 619 -13.58 -6.16 18.73
CA ARG A 619 -14.24 -6.31 17.44
C ARG A 619 -13.39 -6.99 16.36
N PHE A 620 -12.08 -6.79 16.37
CA PHE A 620 -11.13 -7.35 15.40
C PHE A 620 -10.54 -8.68 15.87
N GLN A 621 -10.70 -9.07 17.14
CA GLN A 621 -10.17 -10.33 17.66
C GLN A 621 -10.77 -11.55 16.96
N LYS A 622 -12.05 -11.49 16.55
CA LYS A 622 -12.68 -12.56 15.75
C LYS A 622 -12.10 -12.66 14.34
N ILE A 623 -11.73 -11.54 13.72
CA ILE A 623 -11.08 -11.52 12.40
C ILE A 623 -9.67 -12.10 12.54
N ASP A 624 -8.94 -11.67 13.56
CA ASP A 624 -7.61 -12.16 13.91
C ASP A 624 -7.59 -13.68 14.16
N ALA A 625 -8.52 -14.20 14.97
CA ALA A 625 -8.62 -15.64 15.23
C ALA A 625 -8.91 -16.45 13.96
N ARG A 626 -9.78 -15.94 13.06
CA ARG A 626 -10.06 -16.57 11.76
C ARG A 626 -8.82 -16.56 10.87
N ALA A 627 -8.13 -15.43 10.79
CA ALA A 627 -6.90 -15.28 10.01
C ALA A 627 -5.74 -16.15 10.54
N LYS A 628 -5.59 -16.29 11.87
CA LYS A 628 -4.59 -17.17 12.49
C LYS A 628 -4.88 -18.65 12.31
N LYS A 629 -6.16 -19.02 12.17
CA LYS A 629 -6.53 -20.40 11.85
C LYS A 629 -6.23 -20.75 10.39
N ALA A 630 -6.28 -19.74 9.53
CA ALA A 630 -6.07 -19.85 8.11
C ALA A 630 -4.58 -19.89 7.71
N ALA A 631 -3.75 -19.06 8.34
CA ALA A 631 -2.30 -19.06 8.18
C ALA A 631 -1.64 -20.19 8.98
#